data_AF-A0A7S0QBP1-F1
#
_entry.id   AF-A0A7S0QBP1-F1
#
_cell.length_a   1.000
_cell.length_b   1.000
_cell.length_c   1.000
_cell.angle_alpha   90.00
_cell.angle_beta   90.00
_cell.angle_gamma   90.00
#
_symmetry.space_group_name_H-M   'P 1'
#
loop_
_entity.id
_entity.type
_entity.pdbx_description
1 polymer ?
#
loop_
_entity_poly.entity_id
_entity_poly.type
_entity_poly.pdbx_seq_one_letter_code
_entity_poly.pdbx_strand_id
1 'polypeptide(L)'
;SLARRRHTEGECLDLNAAPALATHVRAVRVCDVHEGEGQSAPRPRVYIHHLFDEEPAQETTDGGSDSDTVAFQMWTLPARELDGVWESLIFEDDLKQKLVRYVSTAMFFSELRVDHNIIACNRVLLLHGPPGTGKTSVCKGLAQKLAIRLRASYPQSTLLEVNAHSLFSKWFSE
;
A
#
# COMPACT_ATOMS: atom_id res chain seq x y z
N SER A 1 19.42 1.12 -33.73
CA SER A 1 18.01 0.85 -33.39
C SER A 1 17.99 0.09 -32.07
N LEU A 2 17.98 0.79 -30.93
CA LEU A 2 17.83 0.15 -29.62
C LEU A 2 16.35 -0.17 -29.47
N ALA A 3 15.99 -1.45 -29.64
CA ALA A 3 14.65 -1.92 -29.32
C ALA A 3 14.34 -1.51 -27.88
N ARG A 4 13.32 -0.65 -27.69
CA ARG A 4 12.84 -0.27 -26.36
C ARG A 4 12.37 -1.56 -25.67
N ARG A 5 13.14 -2.04 -24.70
CA ARG A 5 12.76 -3.18 -23.86
C ARG A 5 11.44 -2.83 -23.16
N ARG A 6 10.41 -3.66 -23.32
CA ARG A 6 9.18 -3.52 -22.55
C ARG A 6 9.45 -4.06 -21.15
N HIS A 7 9.19 -3.24 -20.15
CA HIS A 7 9.28 -3.65 -18.74
C HIS A 7 7.93 -4.19 -18.28
N THR A 8 7.95 -5.11 -17.31
CA THR A 8 6.74 -5.66 -16.69
C THR A 8 6.53 -5.09 -15.29
N GLU A 9 5.28 -5.02 -14.83
CA GLU A 9 4.99 -4.64 -13.43
C GLU A 9 5.69 -5.63 -12.48
N GLY A 10 6.38 -5.09 -11.47
CA GLY A 10 7.15 -5.86 -10.50
C GLY A 10 8.59 -6.19 -10.95
N GLU A 11 9.00 -5.86 -12.18
CA GLU A 11 10.37 -6.09 -12.62
C GLU A 11 11.38 -5.27 -11.78
N CYS A 12 12.37 -5.95 -11.20
CA CYS A 12 13.52 -5.31 -10.59
C CYS A 12 14.59 -5.03 -11.66
N LEU A 13 14.99 -3.77 -11.79
CA LEU A 13 16.04 -3.35 -12.73
C LEU A 13 17.43 -3.74 -12.21
N ASP A 14 18.29 -4.16 -13.13
CA ASP A 14 19.69 -4.46 -12.82
C ASP A 14 20.47 -3.17 -12.56
N LEU A 15 21.10 -3.08 -11.38
CA LEU A 15 21.91 -1.95 -10.95
C LEU A 15 23.41 -2.13 -11.21
N ASN A 16 23.84 -3.27 -11.75
CA ASN A 16 25.25 -3.55 -12.03
C ASN A 16 25.91 -2.51 -12.95
N ALA A 17 25.14 -1.95 -13.90
CA ALA A 17 25.60 -0.90 -14.80
C ALA A 17 25.72 0.49 -14.14
N ALA A 18 25.30 0.65 -12.88
CA ALA A 18 25.30 1.91 -12.14
C ALA A 18 25.85 1.72 -10.71
N PRO A 19 27.18 1.64 -10.54
CA PRO A 19 27.80 1.34 -9.25
C PRO A 19 27.41 2.31 -8.12
N ALA A 20 27.29 3.60 -8.44
CA ALA A 20 26.88 4.62 -7.47
C ALA A 20 25.46 4.39 -6.92
N LEU A 21 24.54 3.87 -7.75
CA LEU A 21 23.21 3.48 -7.32
C LEU A 21 23.27 2.18 -6.52
N ALA A 22 24.02 1.19 -6.96
CA ALA A 22 24.14 -0.10 -6.28
C ALA A 22 24.64 0.02 -4.82
N THR A 23 25.43 1.06 -4.49
CA THR A 23 25.88 1.32 -3.12
C THR A 23 24.76 1.80 -2.19
N HIS A 24 23.75 2.51 -2.70
CA HIS A 24 22.75 3.21 -1.88
C HIS A 24 21.31 2.72 -2.10
N VAL A 25 21.07 2.04 -3.21
CA VAL A 25 19.75 1.60 -3.66
C VAL A 25 19.72 0.08 -3.64
N ARG A 26 18.88 -0.47 -2.77
CA ARG A 26 18.69 -1.93 -2.66
C ARG A 26 18.08 -2.52 -3.93
N ALA A 27 17.06 -1.86 -4.48
CA ALA A 27 16.35 -2.31 -5.67
C ALA A 27 15.64 -1.12 -6.33
N VAL A 28 15.47 -1.18 -7.65
CA VAL A 28 14.58 -0.30 -8.40
C VAL A 28 13.51 -1.18 -9.05
N ARG A 29 12.26 -1.00 -8.65
CA ARG A 29 11.13 -1.80 -9.13
C ARG A 29 10.28 -0.99 -10.09
N VAL A 30 9.95 -1.57 -11.24
CA VAL A 30 9.00 -0.97 -12.19
C VAL A 30 7.58 -1.26 -11.72
N CYS A 31 6.77 -0.22 -11.55
CA CYS A 31 5.38 -0.32 -11.12
C CYS A 31 4.46 0.35 -12.14
N ASP A 32 3.23 -0.17 -12.28
CA ASP A 32 2.15 0.44 -13.06
C ASP A 32 2.53 0.73 -14.53
N VAL A 33 2.89 -0.33 -15.24
CA VAL A 33 3.19 -0.25 -16.68
C VAL A 33 1.88 -0.04 -17.43
N HIS A 34 1.71 1.14 -18.03
CA HIS A 34 0.59 1.43 -18.92
C HIS A 34 1.01 1.25 -20.38
N GLU A 35 0.28 0.44 -21.13
CA GLU A 35 0.38 0.40 -22.58
C GLU A 35 -0.31 1.64 -23.14
N GLY A 36 0.43 2.74 -23.28
CA GLY A 36 -0.10 3.94 -23.93
C GLY A 36 -0.23 3.71 -25.44
N GLU A 37 -1.41 3.96 -26.01
CA GLU A 37 -1.65 4.00 -27.47
C GLU A 37 -1.02 5.24 -28.16
N GLY A 38 -0.20 6.02 -27.46
CA GLY A 38 0.39 7.28 -27.94
C GLY A 38 1.84 7.16 -28.44
N GLN A 39 2.21 8.00 -29.41
CA GLN A 39 3.54 8.01 -30.06
C GLN A 39 4.71 8.49 -29.16
N SER A 40 4.44 8.98 -27.94
CA SER A 40 5.47 9.44 -27.01
C SER A 40 5.37 8.70 -25.66
N ALA A 41 6.50 8.13 -25.21
CA ALA A 41 6.56 7.45 -23.92
C ALA A 41 6.40 8.48 -22.79
N PRO A 42 5.50 8.27 -21.81
CA PRO A 42 5.32 9.20 -20.70
C PRO A 42 6.60 9.32 -19.87
N ARG A 43 6.83 10.50 -19.26
CA ARG A 43 7.94 10.66 -18.30
C ARG A 43 7.71 9.74 -17.10
N PRO A 44 8.69 8.92 -16.71
CA PRO A 44 8.53 8.05 -15.55
C PRO A 44 8.42 8.89 -14.28
N ARG A 45 7.52 8.50 -13.39
CA ARG A 45 7.45 9.03 -12.02
C ARG A 45 8.29 8.13 -11.13
N VAL A 46 9.23 8.74 -10.41
CA VAL A 46 10.17 8.02 -9.54
C VAL A 46 9.80 8.34 -8.09
N TYR A 47 9.64 7.30 -7.28
CA TYR A 47 9.41 7.42 -5.84
C TYR A 47 10.59 6.80 -5.11
N ILE A 48 11.23 7.58 -4.22
CA ILE A 48 12.35 7.14 -3.41
C ILE A 48 11.86 6.99 -1.98
N HIS A 49 12.11 5.83 -1.37
CA HIS A 49 11.72 5.56 0.00
C HIS A 49 12.71 4.62 0.69
N HIS A 50 12.68 4.67 2.01
CA HIS A 50 13.30 3.66 2.89
C HIS A 50 12.20 2.77 3.45
N LEU A 51 12.53 1.51 3.70
CA LEU A 51 11.65 0.57 4.40
C LEU A 51 11.97 0.61 5.89
N PHE A 52 10.95 0.80 6.72
CA PHE A 52 11.07 0.66 8.17
C PHE A 52 11.15 -0.82 8.53
N ASP A 53 12.16 -1.18 9.33
CA ASP A 53 12.50 -2.55 9.70
C ASP A 53 12.22 -2.80 11.19
N GLU A 54 11.11 -2.23 11.65
CA GLU A 54 10.62 -2.35 13.02
C GLU A 54 9.45 -3.33 13.01
N GLU A 55 9.37 -4.19 14.04
CA GLU A 55 8.20 -5.03 14.24
C GLU A 55 6.96 -4.16 14.51
N PRO A 56 5.77 -4.57 14.05
CA PRO A 56 4.57 -3.82 14.31
C PRO A 56 4.32 -3.69 15.81
N ALA A 57 3.97 -2.50 16.27
CA ALA A 57 3.48 -2.32 17.63
C ALA A 57 2.17 -3.09 17.79
N GLN A 58 2.02 -3.80 18.91
CA GLN A 58 0.85 -4.61 19.19
C GLN A 58 0.29 -4.23 20.56
N GLU A 59 -1.04 -4.25 20.66
CA GLU A 59 -1.73 -4.18 21.94
C GLU A 59 -2.50 -5.49 22.14
N THR A 60 -2.36 -6.10 23.31
CA THR A 60 -3.05 -7.33 23.70
C THR A 60 -4.22 -7.01 24.62
N THR A 61 -5.27 -7.83 24.54
CA THR A 61 -6.36 -7.76 25.52
C THR A 61 -6.04 -8.64 26.72
N ASP A 62 -5.94 -8.05 27.91
CA ASP A 62 -5.91 -8.81 29.17
C ASP A 62 -7.26 -9.53 29.39
N GLY A 63 -7.34 -10.79 28.98
CA GLY A 63 -8.45 -11.70 29.30
C GLY A 63 -7.93 -12.74 30.29
N GLY A 64 -8.57 -12.87 31.45
CA GLY A 64 -8.11 -13.67 32.60
C GLY A 64 -8.01 -15.20 32.42
N SER A 65 -7.67 -15.70 31.23
CA SER A 65 -7.33 -17.10 30.95
C SER A 65 -6.36 -17.21 29.77
N ASP A 66 -5.11 -17.61 30.03
CA ASP A 66 -4.05 -18.23 29.19
C ASP A 66 -3.91 -17.92 27.67
N SER A 67 -4.56 -16.88 27.14
CA SER A 67 -4.51 -16.55 25.71
C SER A 67 -4.58 -15.04 25.51
N ASP A 68 -3.41 -14.38 25.61
CA ASP A 68 -3.23 -12.99 25.19
C ASP A 68 -3.61 -12.87 23.70
N THR A 69 -4.79 -12.32 23.44
CA THR A 69 -5.26 -12.12 22.06
C THR A 69 -4.87 -10.72 21.61
N VAL A 70 -4.25 -10.61 20.43
CA VAL A 70 -3.89 -9.30 19.87
C VAL A 70 -5.16 -8.52 19.50
N ALA A 71 -5.30 -7.33 20.08
CA ALA A 71 -6.40 -6.39 19.85
C ALA A 71 -6.19 -5.63 18.54
N PHE A 72 -5.00 -5.10 18.34
CA PHE A 72 -4.60 -4.45 17.09
C PHE A 72 -3.09 -4.57 16.86
N GLN A 73 -2.71 -4.34 15.61
CA GLN A 73 -1.32 -4.21 15.17
C GLN A 73 -1.15 -2.88 14.43
N MET A 74 0.01 -2.25 14.58
CA MET A 74 0.33 -0.95 13.98
C MET A 74 1.70 -0.98 13.29
N TRP A 75 1.75 -0.59 12.02
CA TRP A 75 2.98 -0.49 11.23
C TRP A 75 3.28 0.97 10.86
N THR A 76 4.54 1.36 10.98
CA THR A 76 5.08 2.57 10.33
C THR A 76 5.33 2.28 8.85
N LEU A 77 4.72 3.06 7.95
CA LEU A 77 4.82 2.85 6.52
C LEU A 77 5.84 3.81 5.86
N PRO A 78 6.59 3.35 4.84
CA PRO A 78 6.54 2.01 4.23
C PRO A 78 7.27 0.94 5.06
N ALA A 79 6.59 -0.15 5.41
CA ALA A 79 7.12 -1.21 6.27
C ALA A 79 7.85 -2.29 5.46
N ARG A 80 8.93 -2.86 5.99
CA ARG A 80 9.67 -3.96 5.33
C ARG A 80 8.82 -5.20 5.16
N GLU A 81 8.05 -5.57 6.17
CA GLU A 81 7.16 -6.75 6.15
C GLU A 81 6.13 -6.72 5.03
N LEU A 82 5.76 -5.52 4.57
CA LEU A 82 4.75 -5.30 3.54
C LEU A 82 5.34 -5.07 2.14
N ASP A 83 6.68 -5.04 2.01
CA ASP A 83 7.33 -4.93 0.70
C ASP A 83 7.05 -6.17 -0.16
N GLY A 84 6.65 -5.96 -1.41
CA GLY A 84 6.32 -7.02 -2.35
C GLY A 84 4.89 -7.57 -2.24
N VAL A 85 4.15 -7.28 -1.16
CA VAL A 85 2.75 -7.74 -0.99
C VAL A 85 1.86 -7.25 -2.13
N TRP A 86 2.04 -6.00 -2.56
CA TRP A 86 1.25 -5.44 -3.66
C TRP A 86 1.51 -6.15 -4.99
N GLU A 87 2.77 -6.48 -5.28
CA GLU A 87 3.16 -7.14 -6.51
C GLU A 87 2.77 -8.62 -6.54
N SER A 88 2.75 -9.30 -5.39
CA SER A 88 2.31 -10.70 -5.31
C SER A 88 0.81 -10.89 -5.55
N LEU A 89 0.03 -9.81 -5.47
CA LEU A 89 -1.41 -9.85 -5.69
C LEU A 89 -1.72 -9.80 -7.19
N ILE A 90 -2.30 -10.89 -7.69
CA ILE A 90 -2.71 -11.06 -9.07
C ILE A 90 -4.23 -11.03 -9.12
N PHE A 91 -4.78 -10.12 -9.91
CA PHE A 91 -6.21 -10.02 -10.20
C PHE A 91 -6.38 -9.97 -11.71
N GLU A 92 -7.41 -10.61 -12.24
CA GLU A 92 -7.72 -10.61 -13.68
C GLU A 92 -8.20 -9.22 -14.15
N ASP A 93 -8.84 -8.48 -13.25
CA ASP A 93 -9.33 -7.13 -13.50
C ASP A 93 -8.31 -6.05 -13.13
N ASP A 94 -8.54 -4.84 -13.63
CA ASP A 94 -7.85 -3.59 -13.27
C ASP A 94 -8.13 -3.11 -11.82
N LEU A 95 -8.56 -4.01 -10.93
CA LEU A 95 -8.93 -3.72 -9.55
C LEU A 95 -7.83 -2.95 -8.79
N LYS A 96 -6.58 -3.41 -8.91
CA LYS A 96 -5.41 -2.74 -8.29
C LYS A 96 -5.32 -1.27 -8.70
N GLN A 97 -5.49 -1.00 -9.99
CA GLN A 97 -5.37 0.35 -10.55
C GLN A 97 -6.57 1.22 -10.16
N LYS A 98 -7.79 0.65 -10.18
CA LYS A 98 -9.01 1.31 -9.70
C LYS A 98 -8.91 1.72 -8.24
N LEU A 99 -8.44 0.82 -7.36
CA LEU A 99 -8.26 1.11 -5.93
C LEU A 99 -7.27 2.24 -5.70
N VAL A 100 -6.09 2.16 -6.32
CA VAL A 100 -5.07 3.22 -6.18
C VAL A 100 -5.59 4.55 -6.70
N ARG A 101 -6.27 4.57 -7.86
CA ARG A 101 -6.85 5.79 -8.43
C ARG A 101 -7.92 6.39 -7.53
N TYR A 102 -8.83 5.57 -7.01
CA TYR A 102 -9.90 6.01 -6.13
C TYR A 102 -9.32 6.66 -4.86
N VAL A 103 -8.44 5.95 -4.14
CA VAL A 103 -7.90 6.48 -2.87
C VAL A 103 -6.99 7.68 -3.10
N SER A 104 -6.17 7.69 -4.16
CA SER A 104 -5.36 8.86 -4.50
C SER A 104 -6.22 10.09 -4.76
N THR A 105 -7.37 9.92 -5.44
CA THR A 105 -8.32 11.01 -5.69
C THR A 105 -8.99 11.48 -4.40
N ALA A 106 -9.39 10.54 -3.53
CA ALA A 106 -9.98 10.88 -2.23
C ALA A 106 -9.00 11.65 -1.32
N MET A 107 -7.72 11.25 -1.29
CA MET A 107 -6.67 11.96 -0.56
C MET A 107 -6.39 13.34 -1.16
N PHE A 108 -6.38 13.46 -2.49
CA PHE A 108 -6.23 14.75 -3.17
C PHE A 108 -7.38 15.72 -2.85
N PHE A 109 -8.63 15.24 -2.84
CA PHE A 109 -9.78 16.07 -2.41
C PHE A 109 -9.68 16.49 -0.95
N SER A 110 -9.13 15.62 -0.09
CA SER A 110 -8.87 15.95 1.31
C SER A 110 -7.84 17.08 1.45
N GLU A 111 -6.75 17.05 0.67
CA GLU A 111 -5.75 18.12 0.65
C GLU A 111 -6.33 19.47 0.23
N LEU A 112 -7.22 19.46 -0.77
CA LEU A 112 -7.93 20.64 -1.25
C LEU A 112 -9.08 21.09 -0.34
N ARG A 113 -9.34 20.38 0.77
CA ARG A 113 -10.43 20.68 1.73
C ARG A 113 -11.80 20.82 1.04
N VAL A 114 -12.07 19.96 0.06
CA VAL A 114 -13.35 19.94 -0.65
C VAL A 114 -14.49 19.73 0.35
N ASP A 115 -15.57 20.51 0.21
CA ASP A 115 -16.76 20.35 1.04
C ASP A 115 -17.48 19.04 0.71
N HIS A 116 -17.56 18.16 1.71
CA HIS A 116 -18.13 16.82 1.58
C HIS A 116 -19.67 16.86 1.45
N ASN A 117 -20.30 17.99 1.81
CA ASN A 117 -21.72 18.23 1.60
C ASN A 117 -22.06 18.57 0.14
N ILE A 118 -21.07 19.05 -0.62
CA ILE A 118 -21.22 19.38 -2.04
C ILE A 118 -20.75 18.22 -2.92
N ILE A 119 -19.59 17.64 -2.59
CA ILE A 119 -19.01 16.50 -3.29
C ILE A 119 -18.88 15.34 -2.30
N ALA A 120 -19.78 14.35 -2.44
CA ALA A 120 -19.75 13.16 -1.59
C ALA A 120 -18.50 12.31 -1.88
N CYS A 121 -17.49 12.40 -1.01
CA CYS A 121 -16.29 11.57 -1.06
C CYS A 121 -16.03 10.98 0.33
N ASN A 122 -16.55 9.77 0.56
CA ASN A 122 -16.31 9.05 1.81
C ASN A 122 -14.96 8.32 1.71
N ARG A 123 -14.08 8.55 2.69
CA ARG A 123 -12.71 7.98 2.75
C ARG A 123 -12.73 6.51 3.22
N VAL A 124 -13.76 5.77 2.84
CA VAL A 124 -14.03 4.39 3.26
C VAL A 124 -14.02 3.51 2.02
N LEU A 125 -13.32 2.38 2.12
CA LEU A 125 -13.34 1.30 1.14
C LEU A 125 -13.90 0.05 1.81
N LEU A 126 -14.80 -0.64 1.10
CA LEU A 126 -15.31 -1.94 1.50
C LEU A 126 -14.91 -2.98 0.47
N LEU A 127 -14.11 -3.97 0.89
CA LEU A 127 -13.77 -5.12 0.08
C LEU A 127 -14.60 -6.32 0.55
N HIS A 128 -15.33 -6.96 -0.37
CA HIS A 128 -16.13 -8.14 -0.08
C HIS A 128 -15.80 -9.28 -1.05
N GLY A 129 -16.01 -10.52 -0.61
CA GLY A 129 -15.72 -11.72 -1.38
C GLY A 129 -15.42 -12.93 -0.49
N PRO A 130 -15.33 -14.15 -1.05
CA PRO A 130 -15.07 -15.38 -0.29
C PRO A 130 -13.85 -15.29 0.65
N PRO A 131 -13.81 -16.02 1.77
CA PRO A 131 -12.63 -16.07 2.64
C PRO A 131 -11.39 -16.56 1.84
N GLY A 132 -10.20 -16.09 2.22
CA GLY A 132 -8.94 -16.47 1.56
C GLY A 132 -8.62 -15.74 0.24
N THR A 133 -9.48 -14.85 -0.25
CA THR A 133 -9.27 -14.07 -1.50
C THR A 133 -8.28 -12.90 -1.38
N GLY A 134 -7.47 -12.85 -0.32
CA GLY A 134 -6.43 -11.83 -0.17
C GLY A 134 -6.92 -10.40 0.14
N LYS A 135 -8.19 -10.19 0.53
CA LYS A 135 -8.75 -8.86 0.85
C LYS A 135 -7.89 -8.06 1.84
N THR A 136 -7.48 -8.69 2.95
CA THR A 136 -6.58 -8.06 3.94
C THR A 136 -5.23 -7.71 3.33
N SER A 137 -4.65 -8.62 2.53
CA SER A 137 -3.40 -8.38 1.82
C SER A 137 -3.50 -7.22 0.83
N VAL A 138 -4.62 -7.07 0.13
CA VAL A 138 -4.90 -5.91 -0.74
C VAL A 138 -4.91 -4.62 0.07
N CYS A 139 -5.58 -4.59 1.22
CA CYS A 139 -5.58 -3.41 2.09
C CYS A 139 -4.15 -3.04 2.53
N LYS A 140 -3.36 -4.02 2.98
CA LYS A 140 -1.96 -3.81 3.41
C LYS A 140 -1.08 -3.31 2.26
N GLY A 141 -1.14 -3.97 1.10
CA GLY A 141 -0.39 -3.58 -0.09
C GLY A 141 -0.80 -2.20 -0.63
N LEU A 142 -2.11 -1.88 -0.59
CA LEU A 142 -2.62 -0.57 -0.99
C LEU A 142 -2.11 0.53 -0.07
N ALA A 143 -2.14 0.31 1.25
CA ALA A 143 -1.62 1.27 2.24
C ALA A 143 -0.12 1.52 2.02
N GLN A 144 0.68 0.46 1.86
CA GLN A 144 2.11 0.54 1.53
C GLN A 144 2.35 1.37 0.25
N LYS A 145 1.61 1.08 -0.82
CA LYS A 145 1.76 1.76 -2.12
C LYS A 145 1.38 3.24 -2.04
N LEU A 146 0.35 3.59 -1.29
CA LEU A 146 -0.07 4.98 -1.08
C LEU A 146 0.94 5.74 -0.22
N ALA A 147 1.47 5.15 0.85
CA ALA A 147 2.51 5.76 1.68
C ALA A 147 3.76 6.13 0.86
N ILE A 148 4.17 5.27 -0.07
CA ILE A 148 5.28 5.56 -0.99
C ILE A 148 4.92 6.71 -1.95
N ARG A 149 3.73 6.66 -2.57
CA ARG A 149 3.34 7.62 -3.61
C ARG A 149 3.03 9.01 -3.08
N LEU A 150 2.43 9.09 -1.90
CA LEU A 150 1.94 10.33 -1.32
C LEU A 150 2.91 10.92 -0.30
N ARG A 151 4.12 10.36 -0.16
CA ARG A 151 5.15 10.79 0.80
C ARG A 151 5.43 12.30 0.81
N ALA A 152 5.34 12.95 -0.36
CA ALA A 152 5.55 14.39 -0.48
C ALA A 152 4.51 15.21 0.31
N SER A 153 3.24 14.78 0.29
CA SER A 153 2.14 15.43 1.03
C SER A 153 1.96 14.84 2.43
N TYR A 154 2.26 13.55 2.61
CA TYR A 154 2.14 12.80 3.87
C TYR A 154 3.50 12.17 4.21
N PRO A 155 4.42 12.92 4.86
CA PRO A 155 5.76 12.43 5.18
C PRO A 155 5.78 11.25 6.15
N GLN A 156 4.72 11.13 6.95
CA GLN A 156 4.51 10.05 7.92
C GLN A 156 3.19 9.35 7.58
N SER A 157 3.20 8.02 7.63
CA SER A 157 2.04 7.19 7.35
C SER A 157 2.07 5.96 8.26
N THR A 158 0.90 5.58 8.76
CA THR A 158 0.74 4.46 9.70
C THR A 158 -0.41 3.59 9.24
N LEU A 159 -0.24 2.28 9.32
CA LEU A 159 -1.31 1.30 9.15
C LEU A 159 -1.73 0.77 10.51
N LEU A 160 -3.01 0.83 10.82
CA LEU A 160 -3.60 0.20 12.00
C LEU A 160 -4.53 -0.92 11.54
N GLU A 161 -4.23 -2.16 11.93
CA GLU A 161 -5.09 -3.32 11.72
C GLU A 161 -5.75 -3.68 13.04
N VAL A 162 -7.08 -3.63 13.06
CA VAL A 162 -7.88 -3.90 14.25
C VAL A 162 -8.50 -5.29 14.15
N ASN A 163 -8.27 -6.13 15.16
CA ASN A 163 -8.89 -7.43 15.25
C ASN A 163 -10.29 -7.31 15.87
N ALA A 164 -11.31 -7.39 15.03
CA ALA A 164 -12.70 -7.32 15.44
C ALA A 164 -13.07 -8.40 16.47
N HIS A 165 -12.52 -9.62 16.34
CA HIS A 165 -12.84 -10.73 17.24
C HIS A 165 -12.43 -10.43 18.68
N SER A 166 -11.26 -9.80 18.87
CA SER A 166 -10.73 -9.43 20.18
C SER A 166 -11.44 -8.21 20.77
N LEU A 167 -11.76 -7.20 19.94
CA LEU A 167 -12.39 -5.97 20.42
C LEU A 167 -13.83 -6.17 20.88
N PHE A 168 -14.65 -6.90 20.10
CA PHE A 168 -16.06 -7.11 20.47
C PHE A 168 -16.19 -7.95 21.74
N SER A 169 -15.28 -8.90 21.97
CA SER A 169 -15.28 -9.79 23.15
C SER A 169 -14.82 -9.12 24.44
N LYS A 170 -14.14 -7.97 24.40
CA LYS A 170 -13.68 -7.24 25.60
C LYS A 170 -14.57 -6.04 25.93
N TRP A 171 -15.06 -5.34 24.91
CA TRP A 171 -15.66 -4.01 25.09
C TRP A 171 -17.16 -3.94 24.75
N PHE A 172 -17.71 -4.94 24.06
CA PHE A 172 -19.11 -4.96 23.64
C PHE A 172 -19.92 -6.15 24.20
N SER A 173 -19.28 -7.02 24.97
CA SER A 173 -19.91 -8.15 25.66
C SER A 173 -20.14 -7.90 27.15
N GLU A 174 -20.09 -6.64 27.59
CA GLU A 174 -20.52 -6.18 28.92
C GLU A 174 -21.93 -5.60 28.87
#